data_AF-A0A9E3B0Q7-F1
#
_entry.id   AF-A0A9E3B0Q7-F1
#
_cell.length_a   1.000
_cell.length_b   1.000
_cell.length_c   1.000
_cell.angle_alpha   90.00
_cell.angle_beta   90.00
_cell.angle_gamma   90.00
#
_symmetry.space_group_name_H-M   'P 1'
#
loop_
_entity.id
_entity.type
_entity.pdbx_description
1 polymer ?
#
loop_
_entity_poly.entity_id
_entity_poly.type
_entity_poly.pdbx_seq_one_letter_code
_entity_poly.pdbx_strand_id
1 'polypeptide(L)' 'MLDEVTAQIAALNKADLMFRLAEWHYRHAPTGVEKRHYIQTSLLAASTRAQILTWLEEHQIVVTRQYGEYVQLSQV' A
#
# COMPACT_ATOMS: atom_id res chain seq x y z
N MET A 1 2.77 -4.89 20.39
CA MET A 1 2.10 -5.74 19.37
C MET A 1 0.91 -5.02 18.76
N LEU A 2 -0.15 -4.68 19.50
CA LEU A 2 -1.34 -4.01 18.92
C LEU A 2 -1.02 -2.66 18.23
N ASP A 3 -0.14 -1.85 18.82
CA ASP A 3 0.32 -0.58 18.24
C ASP A 3 1.13 -0.77 16.96
N GLU A 4 1.91 -1.86 16.90
CA GLU A 4 2.74 -2.21 15.75
C GLU A 4 1.85 -2.69 14.59
N VAL A 5 0.85 -3.53 14.86
CA VAL A 5 -0.16 -3.92 13.85
C VAL A 5 -0.89 -2.70 13.29
N THR A 6 -1.31 -1.79 14.17
CA THR A 6 -2.00 -0.56 13.75
C THR A 6 -1.09 0.30 12.87
N ALA A 7 0.18 0.43 13.22
CA ALA A 7 1.17 1.15 12.42
C ALA A 7 1.39 0.49 11.04
N GLN A 8 1.47 -0.83 10.99
CA GLN A 8 1.63 -1.59 9.74
C GLN A 8 0.41 -1.44 8.83
N ILE A 9 -0.81 -1.50 9.38
CA ILE A 9 -2.04 -1.28 8.61
C ILE A 9 -2.11 0.16 8.07
N ALA A 10 -1.76 1.15 8.89
CA ALA A 10 -1.68 2.55 8.44
C ALA A 10 -0.63 2.73 7.32
N ALA A 11 0.53 2.09 7.44
CA ALA A 11 1.57 2.09 6.41
C ALA A 11 1.10 1.39 5.13
N LEU A 12 0.37 0.28 5.24
CA LEU A 12 -0.22 -0.44 4.12
C LEU A 12 -1.21 0.44 3.34
N ASN A 13 -2.09 1.15 4.06
CA ASN A 13 -3.03 2.11 3.46
C ASN A 13 -2.33 3.26 2.75
N LYS A 14 -1.29 3.82 3.37
CA LYS A 14 -0.46 4.86 2.75
C LYS A 14 0.20 4.35 1.46
N ALA A 15 0.78 3.15 1.48
CA ALA A 15 1.42 2.58 0.31
C ALA A 15 0.41 2.27 -0.82
N ASP A 16 -0.79 1.77 -0.50
CA ASP A 16 -1.87 1.58 -1.47
C ASP A 16 -2.37 2.90 -2.09
N LEU A 17 -2.50 3.96 -1.28
CA LEU A 17 -2.84 5.28 -1.78
C LEU A 17 -1.77 5.82 -2.72
N MET A 18 -0.50 5.73 -2.32
CA MET A 18 0.64 6.16 -3.15
C MET A 18 0.71 5.41 -4.48
N PHE A 19 0.45 4.10 -4.46
CA PHE A 19 0.37 3.29 -5.68
C PHE A 19 -0.71 3.82 -6.62
N ARG A 20 -1.94 3.97 -6.13
CA ARG A 20 -3.09 4.46 -6.93
C ARG A 20 -2.86 5.89 -7.46
N LEU A 21 -2.27 6.77 -6.66
CA LEU A 21 -1.93 8.12 -7.08
C LEU A 21 -0.87 8.13 -8.17
N ALA A 22 0.19 7.32 -8.02
CA ALA A 22 1.23 7.20 -9.03
C ALA A 22 0.66 6.69 -10.37
N GLU A 23 -0.23 5.70 -10.35
CA GLU A 23 -0.92 5.22 -11.56
C GLU A 23 -1.83 6.28 -12.19
N TRP A 24 -2.53 7.07 -11.37
CA TRP A 24 -3.34 8.18 -11.86
C TRP A 24 -2.47 9.26 -12.52
N HIS A 25 -1.37 9.65 -11.88
CA HIS A 25 -0.45 10.64 -12.42
C HIS A 25 0.25 10.15 -13.70
N TYR A 26 0.65 8.88 -13.75
CA TYR A 26 1.23 8.27 -14.95
C TYR A 26 0.33 8.43 -16.19
N ARG A 27 -0.99 8.24 -16.03
CA ARG A 27 -1.97 8.37 -17.12
C ARG A 27 -2.07 9.80 -17.68
N HIS A 28 -1.79 10.81 -16.85
CA HIS A 28 -1.90 12.22 -17.21
C HIS A 28 -0.54 12.90 -17.41
N ALA A 29 0.57 12.16 -17.28
CA ALA A 29 1.91 12.71 -17.37
C ALA A 29 2.22 13.18 -18.81
N PRO A 30 2.56 14.47 -19.02
CA PRO A 30 2.83 15.05 -20.32
C PRO A 30 4.17 14.60 -20.91
N THR A 31 5.12 14.19 -20.07
CA THR A 31 6.49 13.86 -20.49
C THR A 31 6.89 12.43 -20.17
N GLY A 32 7.84 11.88 -20.95
CA GLY A 32 8.41 10.57 -20.68
C GLY A 32 9.24 10.50 -19.39
N VAL A 33 9.80 11.63 -18.94
CA VAL A 33 10.53 11.74 -17.67
C VAL A 33 9.56 11.58 -16.50
N GLU A 34 8.44 12.29 -16.51
CA GLU A 34 7.40 12.16 -15.48
C GLU A 34 6.78 10.77 -15.48
N LYS A 35 6.50 10.19 -16.66
CA LYS A 35 6.03 8.80 -16.75
C LYS A 35 6.98 7.82 -16.06
N ARG A 36 8.29 7.94 -16.29
CA ARG A 36 9.28 7.09 -15.61
C ARG A 36 9.31 7.32 -14.11
N HIS A 37 9.22 8.57 -13.66
CA HIS A 37 9.13 8.89 -12.25
C HIS A 37 7.93 8.21 -11.59
N TYR A 38 6.73 8.32 -12.17
CA TYR A 38 5.53 7.69 -11.62
C TYR A 38 5.57 6.16 -11.67
N ILE A 39 6.18 5.55 -12.69
CA ILE A 39 6.44 4.09 -12.72
C ILE A 39 7.35 3.68 -11.55
N GLN A 40 8.41 4.45 -11.28
CA GLN A 40 9.30 4.17 -10.15
C GLN A 40 8.57 4.31 -8.81
N THR A 41 7.73 5.34 -8.66
CA THR A 41 6.89 5.53 -7.47
C THR A 41 5.90 4.39 -7.28
N SER A 42 5.21 3.95 -8.35
CA SER A 42 4.27 2.83 -8.27
C SER A 42 4.98 1.53 -7.92
N LEU A 43 6.16 1.27 -8.48
CA LEU A 43 6.95 0.09 -8.16
C LEU A 43 7.39 0.09 -6.69
N LEU A 44 7.88 1.22 -6.18
CA LEU A 44 8.27 1.36 -4.77
C LEU A 44 7.07 1.10 -3.85
N ALA A 45 5.93 1.73 -4.14
CA ALA A 45 4.70 1.56 -3.36
C ALA A 45 4.20 0.11 -3.37
N ALA A 46 4.25 -0.57 -4.52
CA ALA A 46 3.89 -1.99 -4.63
C ALA A 46 4.82 -2.88 -3.79
N SER A 47 6.13 -2.64 -3.85
CA SER A 47 7.12 -3.37 -3.04
C SER A 47 6.88 -3.16 -1.54
N THR A 48 6.61 -1.93 -1.10
CA THR A 48 6.28 -1.64 0.30
C THR A 48 5.01 -2.37 0.74
N ARG A 49 3.95 -2.39 -0.08
CA ARG A 49 2.74 -3.15 0.23
C ARG A 49 3.02 -4.64 0.38
N ALA A 50 3.80 -5.21 -0.53
CA ALA A 50 4.17 -6.62 -0.47
C ALA A 50 4.92 -6.94 0.83
N GLN A 51 5.92 -6.14 1.19
CA GLN A 51 6.67 -6.30 2.44
C GLN A 51 5.77 -6.25 3.68
N ILE A 52 4.85 -5.29 3.74
CA ILE A 52 3.93 -5.16 4.88
C ILE A 52 2.94 -6.34 4.94
N LEU A 53 2.40 -6.76 3.79
CA LEU A 53 1.50 -7.91 3.73
C LEU A 53 2.20 -9.20 4.16
N THR A 54 3.45 -9.42 3.75
CA THR A 54 4.27 -10.54 4.22
C THR A 54 4.47 -10.50 5.73
N TRP A 55 4.81 -9.33 6.27
CA TRP A 55 4.93 -9.17 7.72
C TRP A 55 3.62 -9.49 8.46
N LEU A 56 2.48 -8.99 7.95
CA LEU A 56 1.16 -9.27 8.55
C LEU A 56 0.82 -10.76 8.51
N GLU A 57 1.15 -11.44 7.42
CA GLU A 57 0.97 -12.89 7.26
C GLU A 57 1.83 -13.69 8.25
N GLU A 58 3.12 -13.35 8.39
CA GLU A 58 4.04 -13.97 9.35
C GLU A 58 3.54 -13.85 10.81
N HIS A 59 2.81 -12.78 11.11
CA HIS A 59 2.22 -12.52 12.43
C HIS A 59 0.77 -12.99 12.57
N GLN A 60 0.25 -13.75 11.58
CA GLN A 60 -1.12 -14.27 11.54
C GLN A 60 -2.21 -13.19 11.65
N ILE A 61 -1.94 -12.00 11.11
CA ILE A 61 -2.87 -10.87 11.12
C ILE A 61 -3.66 -10.87 9.81
N VAL A 62 -4.97 -11.08 9.92
CA VAL A 62 -5.87 -11.04 8.77
C VAL A 62 -6.38 -9.61 8.57
N VAL A 63 -6.16 -9.06 7.39
CA VAL A 63 -6.71 -7.77 6.97
C VAL A 63 -7.69 -7.95 5.83
N THR A 64 -8.71 -7.11 5.78
CA THR A 64 -9.67 -7.03 4.67
C THR A 64 -9.76 -5.61 4.16
N ARG A 65 -10.27 -5.42 2.93
CA ARG A 65 -10.43 -4.10 2.35
C ARG A 65 -11.88 -3.63 2.50
N GLN A 66 -12.10 -2.58 3.28
CA GLN A 66 -13.40 -1.93 3.46
C GLN A 66 -13.30 -0.47 3.04
N TYR A 67 -14.25 0.00 2.22
CA TYR A 67 -14.32 1.39 1.75
C TYR A 67 -13.02 1.95 1.13
N GLY A 68 -12.18 1.06 0.57
CA GLY A 68 -10.91 1.42 -0.07
C GLY A 68 -9.68 1.35 0.83
N GLU A 69 -9.85 1.02 2.11
CA GLU A 69 -8.78 0.90 3.11
C GLU A 69 -8.67 -0.53 3.65
N TYR A 70 -7.46 -0.96 3.97
CA TYR A 70 -7.18 -2.16 4.72
C TYR A 70 -7.51 -1.92 6.20
N VAL A 71 -8.30 -2.83 6.76
CA VAL A 71 -8.68 -2.87 8.17
C VAL A 71 -8.44 -4.28 8.71
N GLN A 72 -8.06 -4.39 9.99
CA GLN A 72 -7.92 -5.68 10.65
C GLN A 72 -9.30 -6.33 10.81
N LEU A 73 -9.44 -7.60 10.42
CA LEU A 73 -10.58 -8.40 10.84
C LEU A 73 -10.35 -8.75 12.33
N SER A 74 -11.26 -8.30 13.19
CA SER A 74 -11.26 -8.70 14.60
C SER A 74 -11.21 -10.23 14.67
N GLN A 75 -10.31 -10.79 15.49
CA GLN A 75 -10.28 -12.23 15.76
C GLN A 75 -11.70 -12.67 16.15
N VAL A 76 -12.25 -13.65 15.44
CA VAL A 76 -13.45 -14.37 15.87
C VAL A 76 -13.06 -15.31 17.01
#